data_AF-A0A7X0JX76-F1
#
_entry.id   AF-A0A7X0JX76-F1
#
_cell.length_a   1.000
_cell.length_b   1.000
_cell.length_c   1.000
_cell.angle_alpha   90.00
_cell.angle_beta   90.00
_cell.angle_gamma   90.00
#
_symmetry.space_group_name_H-M   'P 1'
#
loop_
_entity.id
_entity.type
_entity.pdbx_description
1 polymer ?
#
loop_
_entity_poly.entity_id
_entity_poly.type
_entity_poly.pdbx_seq_one_letter_code
_entity_poly.pdbx_strand_id
1 'polypeptide(L)'
;MWDKADIRIPFAFEHVHALSSRHSDSIEGFIRIPDYDFPANCDVAFVDGSKVYAEPTAKKWGSISSGISTVAVGFFPEGNGFYRWPHISVKASPSKILQGHNVFGTENIAHGTAQMIAFVEQAFPKIFAHLDIDRAEIRYLDSTYSAFIPSEYQRDQVIRLLESLFPNKSDISRHVGYLQGNKSSEYHRQKVYYKAQELEHDLDTAKRKNEKERAAILSDRRLHDFAFGRLRFEGTTGTRALERLGIPTNYKQFLKFHNWYEQTHGEPLCRYLWRNCFDKYLAQLEGHTMKNVDDNQIKLKIDAKFISVKANGRVCKRKANAIWRTYRDIKSEGYDQLASENSSTFFRNVKLLESCGLSRAFLKSLDPRKPADNVVPLVQLIKIDFSNQRPNWYEEPVSGFEDRRRHLRAVS
;
A
#
# COMPACT_ATOMS: atom_id res chain seq x y z
N MET A 1 8.06 1.96 -6.63
CA MET A 1 7.91 3.43 -6.83
C MET A 1 7.20 4.04 -5.64
N TRP A 2 7.48 5.30 -5.30
CA TRP A 2 6.86 6.01 -4.18
C TRP A 2 5.53 6.66 -4.60
N ASP A 3 4.46 6.32 -3.87
CA ASP A 3 3.12 6.83 -4.13
C ASP A 3 2.60 7.76 -3.04
N LYS A 4 3.15 7.67 -1.82
CA LYS A 4 2.83 8.60 -0.73
C LYS A 4 4.01 8.75 0.22
N ALA A 5 4.17 9.97 0.74
CA ALA A 5 4.94 10.25 1.94
C ALA A 5 4.10 11.04 2.95
N ASP A 6 4.29 10.75 4.24
CA ASP A 6 3.77 11.51 5.38
C ASP A 6 4.95 11.96 6.23
N ILE A 7 5.20 13.26 6.27
CA ILE A 7 6.31 13.88 7.01
C ILE A 7 5.73 14.67 8.17
N ARG A 8 6.14 14.37 9.39
CA ARG A 8 5.89 15.21 10.57
C ARG A 8 7.05 16.18 10.75
N ILE A 9 6.76 17.46 10.98
CA ILE A 9 7.77 18.47 11.26
C ILE A 9 7.38 19.20 12.55
N PRO A 10 8.14 19.05 13.64
CA PRO A 10 7.85 19.71 14.91
C PRO A 10 8.17 21.20 14.88
N PHE A 11 7.54 21.97 15.77
CA PHE A 11 7.97 23.35 16.06
C PHE A 11 9.26 23.33 16.89
N ALA A 12 10.15 24.31 16.65
CA ALA A 12 11.37 24.48 17.43
C ALA A 12 11.05 24.90 18.87
N PHE A 13 11.91 24.51 19.81
CA PHE A 13 11.64 24.63 21.25
C PHE A 13 11.38 26.07 21.69
N GLU A 14 12.15 27.01 21.15
CA GLU A 14 12.08 28.45 21.40
C GLU A 14 10.74 29.10 20.98
N HIS A 15 9.95 28.43 20.14
CA HIS A 15 8.68 28.93 19.64
C HIS A 15 7.47 28.25 20.31
N VAL A 16 7.70 27.34 21.26
CA VAL A 16 6.64 26.61 21.96
C VAL A 16 6.53 27.05 23.41
N HIS A 17 5.30 27.31 23.86
CA HIS A 17 5.00 27.47 25.27
C HIS A 17 4.98 26.09 25.94
N ALA A 18 6.03 25.78 26.72
CA ALA A 18 6.11 24.52 27.44
C ALA A 18 5.04 24.46 28.55
N LEU A 19 4.32 23.34 28.61
CA LEU A 19 3.45 23.02 29.74
C LEU A 19 4.29 22.29 30.79
N SER A 20 4.33 22.81 32.01
CA SER A 20 5.04 22.14 33.11
C SER A 20 4.28 20.87 33.52
N SER A 21 4.69 19.71 33.02
CA SER A 21 4.23 18.42 33.54
C SER A 21 5.11 18.02 34.73
N ARG A 22 4.52 17.89 35.92
CA ARG A 22 5.21 17.36 37.12
C ARG A 22 5.36 15.84 37.12
N HIS A 23 4.83 15.12 36.12
CA HIS A 23 4.65 13.66 36.21
C HIS A 23 4.84 12.85 34.90
N SER A 24 5.38 13.42 33.81
CA SER A 24 5.66 12.65 32.59
C SER A 24 6.99 13.01 31.94
N ASP A 25 7.75 12.00 31.49
CA ASP A 25 8.95 12.17 30.65
C ASP A 25 8.67 12.78 29.26
N SER A 26 7.40 13.00 28.91
CA SER A 26 7.00 13.71 27.70
C SER A 26 6.93 15.21 27.92
N ILE A 27 7.75 15.97 27.19
CA ILE A 27 7.63 17.42 27.09
C ILE A 27 6.37 17.74 26.28
N GLU A 28 5.44 18.46 26.90
CA GLU A 28 4.22 18.95 26.29
C GLU A 28 4.34 20.46 26.07
N GLY A 29 3.64 20.97 25.07
CA GLY A 29 3.61 22.39 24.82
C GLY A 29 2.55 22.77 23.81
N PHE A 30 2.34 24.07 23.67
CA PHE A 30 1.41 24.62 22.70
C PHE A 30 1.97 25.86 22.03
N ILE A 31 1.42 26.17 20.86
CA ILE A 31 1.62 27.43 20.16
C ILE A 31 0.30 28.16 20.02
N ARG A 32 0.33 29.50 20.02
CA ARG A 32 -0.88 30.28 19.85
C ARG A 32 -1.24 30.36 18.37
N ILE A 33 -2.41 29.83 18.02
CA ILE A 33 -2.92 29.81 16.65
C ILE A 33 -2.93 31.20 15.97
N PRO A 34 -3.31 32.32 16.63
CA PRO A 34 -3.30 33.65 16.02
C PRO A 34 -1.94 34.11 15.48
N ASP A 35 -0.84 33.52 15.95
CA ASP A 35 0.50 33.95 15.56
C ASP A 35 0.90 33.42 14.15
N TYR A 36 0.10 32.52 13.56
CA TYR A 36 0.43 31.76 12.35
C TYR A 36 -0.53 31.98 11.19
N ASP A 37 -0.03 31.74 9.99
CA ASP A 37 -0.68 31.90 8.68
C ASP A 37 -1.53 30.69 8.25
N PHE A 38 -1.86 29.79 9.18
CA PHE A 38 -2.73 28.64 8.89
C PHE A 38 -4.22 29.01 9.03
N PRO A 39 -5.12 28.49 8.16
CA PRO A 39 -6.55 28.70 8.33
C PRO A 39 -7.04 28.21 9.71
N ALA A 40 -7.47 29.15 10.55
CA ALA A 40 -8.09 28.90 11.84
C ALA A 40 -9.61 29.00 11.73
N ASN A 41 -10.33 28.16 12.49
CA ASN A 41 -11.75 28.39 12.74
C ASN A 41 -11.85 29.30 13.97
N CYS A 42 -12.35 30.52 13.80
CA CYS A 42 -12.76 31.35 14.94
C CYS A 42 -14.28 31.49 14.90
N ASP A 43 -14.96 31.11 15.98
CA ASP A 43 -16.36 31.50 16.13
C ASP A 43 -16.42 33.01 16.33
N VAL A 44 -17.32 33.68 15.61
CA VAL A 44 -17.53 35.12 15.76
C VAL A 44 -18.63 35.33 16.79
N ALA A 45 -18.25 35.84 17.95
CA ALA A 45 -19.21 36.37 18.93
C ALA A 45 -19.42 37.88 18.68
N PHE A 46 -20.58 38.39 19.03
CA PHE A 46 -20.83 39.83 19.08
C PHE A 46 -21.06 40.21 20.53
N VAL A 47 -20.20 41.06 21.08
CA VAL A 47 -20.35 41.65 22.41
C VAL A 47 -20.49 43.15 22.23
N ASP A 48 -21.59 43.72 22.71
CA ASP A 48 -21.92 45.15 22.61
C ASP A 48 -21.81 45.74 21.19
N GLY A 49 -22.32 44.99 20.20
CA GLY A 49 -22.30 45.41 18.78
C GLY A 49 -20.94 45.32 18.11
N SER A 50 -19.89 44.90 18.84
CA SER A 50 -18.54 44.70 18.33
C SER A 50 -18.27 43.22 18.07
N LYS A 51 -17.63 42.90 16.94
CA LYS A 51 -17.16 41.55 16.65
C LYS A 51 -16.05 41.19 17.63
N VAL A 52 -16.27 40.16 18.43
CA VAL A 52 -15.29 39.51 19.28
C VAL A 52 -15.00 38.14 18.71
N TYR A 53 -13.74 37.87 18.38
CA TYR A 53 -13.31 36.56 17.91
C TYR A 53 -13.15 35.64 19.12
N ALA A 54 -13.88 34.51 19.15
CA ALA A 54 -13.69 33.46 20.16
C ALA A 54 -12.30 32.81 20.01
N GLU A 55 -11.86 32.04 21.02
CA GLU A 55 -10.59 31.32 20.98
C GLU A 55 -10.50 30.47 19.69
N PRO A 56 -9.54 30.76 18.79
CA PRO A 56 -9.48 30.06 17.52
C PRO A 56 -9.13 28.60 17.73
N THR A 57 -9.85 27.71 17.05
CA THR A 57 -9.50 26.30 16.96
C THR A 57 -8.81 26.03 15.63
N ALA A 58 -7.68 25.32 15.65
CA ALA A 58 -6.96 25.02 14.42
C ALA A 58 -7.80 24.11 13.51
N LYS A 59 -7.91 24.46 12.22
CA LYS A 59 -8.39 23.50 11.22
C LYS A 59 -7.38 22.36 11.18
N LYS A 60 -7.79 21.14 11.58
CA LYS A 60 -6.85 20.01 11.68
C LYS A 60 -6.17 19.67 10.35
N TRP A 61 -6.80 19.98 9.20
CA TRP A 61 -6.26 19.76 7.86
C TRP A 61 -6.63 20.88 6.88
N GLY A 62 -5.62 21.37 6.17
CA GLY A 62 -5.70 22.22 5.00
C GLY A 62 -5.13 21.51 3.77
N SER A 63 -5.32 22.11 2.60
CA SER A 63 -4.76 21.62 1.34
C SER A 63 -4.06 22.78 0.64
N ILE A 64 -2.82 22.54 0.21
CA ILE A 64 -2.05 23.42 -0.65
C ILE A 64 -2.21 22.87 -2.07
N SER A 65 -2.76 23.63 -3.00
CA SER A 65 -2.97 23.19 -4.37
C SER A 65 -1.98 23.85 -5.33
N SER A 66 -1.53 23.08 -6.31
CA SER A 66 -0.84 23.55 -7.52
C SER A 66 -1.74 23.31 -8.74
N GLY A 67 -1.25 23.60 -9.95
CA GLY A 67 -1.97 23.27 -11.18
C GLY A 67 -2.12 21.79 -11.48
N ILE A 68 -1.27 20.94 -10.88
CA ILE A 68 -1.19 19.51 -11.21
C ILE A 68 -1.50 18.58 -10.04
N SER A 69 -1.40 19.07 -8.79
CA SER A 69 -1.60 18.23 -7.61
C SER A 69 -1.84 19.04 -6.33
N THR A 70 -2.16 18.33 -5.25
CA THR A 70 -2.45 18.88 -3.93
C THR A 70 -1.56 18.24 -2.86
N VAL A 71 -1.10 19.04 -1.90
CA VAL A 71 -0.43 18.60 -0.68
C VAL A 71 -1.34 18.86 0.50
N ALA A 72 -1.62 17.84 1.29
CA ALA A 72 -2.39 17.98 2.52
C ALA A 72 -1.46 18.38 3.66
N VAL A 73 -1.80 19.43 4.39
CA VAL A 73 -1.06 19.90 5.57
C VAL A 73 -1.98 19.86 6.77
N GLY A 74 -1.58 19.15 7.81
CA GLY A 74 -2.25 19.13 9.09
C GLY A 74 -1.52 20.01 10.08
N PHE A 75 -2.24 20.87 10.79
CA PHE A 75 -1.69 21.79 11.78
C PHE A 75 -2.13 21.36 13.18
N PHE A 76 -1.16 21.05 14.04
CA PHE A 76 -1.38 20.48 15.37
C PHE A 76 -0.72 21.38 16.43
N PRO A 77 -1.37 22.48 16.84
CA PRO A 77 -0.79 23.50 17.73
C PRO A 77 -0.54 23.00 19.15
N GLU A 78 -1.18 21.92 19.59
CA GLU A 78 -1.00 21.26 20.90
C GLU A 78 -0.51 19.80 20.72
N GLY A 79 -0.04 19.45 19.51
CA GLY A 79 0.20 18.06 19.14
C GLY A 79 -1.10 17.24 18.98
N ASN A 80 -0.98 15.93 19.19
CA ASN A 80 -2.09 14.98 19.17
C ASN A 80 -1.83 13.80 20.11
N GLY A 81 -2.79 12.87 20.25
CA GLY A 81 -2.70 11.74 21.18
C GLY A 81 -1.50 10.80 20.97
N PHE A 82 -0.84 10.83 19.81
CA PHE A 82 0.36 10.03 19.51
C PHE A 82 1.67 10.83 19.63
N TYR A 83 1.59 12.15 19.55
CA TYR A 83 2.75 13.04 19.57
C TYR A 83 2.31 14.39 20.14
N ARG A 84 2.60 14.59 21.43
CA ARG A 84 2.08 15.71 22.22
C ARG A 84 2.82 17.03 22.01
N TRP A 85 3.86 17.04 21.18
CA TRP A 85 4.58 18.25 20.83
C TRP A 85 3.94 18.94 19.62
N PRO A 86 3.85 20.29 19.58
CA PRO A 86 3.30 21.01 18.44
C PRO A 86 4.04 20.69 17.15
N HIS A 87 3.29 20.46 16.06
CA HIS A 87 3.86 20.08 14.78
C HIS A 87 2.92 20.36 13.61
N ILE A 88 3.47 20.23 12.40
CA ILE A 88 2.69 19.98 11.19
C ILE A 88 2.87 18.55 10.68
N SER A 89 1.92 18.08 9.89
CA SER A 89 2.04 16.85 9.10
C SER A 89 1.78 17.14 7.64
N VAL A 90 2.72 16.79 6.77
CA VAL A 90 2.70 17.06 5.34
C VAL A 90 2.53 15.74 4.61
N LYS A 91 1.43 15.60 3.87
CA LYS A 91 1.05 14.37 3.18
C LYS A 91 0.81 14.63 1.71
N ALA A 92 1.48 13.89 0.85
CA ALA A 92 1.28 13.97 -0.59
C ALA A 92 1.75 12.71 -1.30
N SER A 93 1.42 12.61 -2.59
CA SER A 93 2.07 11.68 -3.49
C SER A 93 3.31 12.35 -4.12
N PRO A 94 4.53 11.87 -3.83
CA PRO A 94 5.76 12.36 -4.46
C PRO A 94 5.68 12.42 -5.98
N SER A 95 5.03 11.42 -6.59
CA SER A 95 4.87 11.35 -8.04
C SER A 95 3.84 12.37 -8.54
N LYS A 96 2.64 12.46 -7.93
CA LYS A 96 1.61 13.41 -8.39
C LYS A 96 2.09 14.87 -8.29
N ILE A 97 2.80 15.24 -7.24
CA ILE A 97 3.28 16.64 -7.08
C ILE A 97 4.36 17.04 -8.09
N LEU A 98 5.13 16.08 -8.60
CA LEU A 98 6.18 16.37 -9.56
C LEU A 98 5.70 16.32 -11.01
N GLN A 99 4.80 15.40 -11.37
CA GLN A 99 4.41 15.18 -12.78
C GLN A 99 2.89 15.21 -13.04
N GLY A 100 2.06 15.38 -12.00
CA GLY A 100 0.60 15.48 -12.11
C GLY A 100 -0.18 14.16 -12.07
N HIS A 101 0.52 13.02 -12.05
CA HIS A 101 -0.10 11.69 -11.96
C HIS A 101 0.78 10.68 -11.20
N ASN A 102 0.22 9.52 -10.85
CA ASN A 102 0.90 8.37 -10.25
C ASN A 102 0.62 7.05 -11.00
N VAL A 103 0.35 7.12 -12.30
CA VAL A 103 0.24 5.94 -13.18
C VAL A 103 1.51 5.08 -13.07
N PHE A 104 2.66 5.73 -13.17
CA PHE A 104 4.00 5.29 -12.78
C PHE A 104 4.66 6.44 -12.01
N GLY A 105 5.89 6.26 -11.52
CA GLY A 105 6.55 7.26 -10.69
C GLY A 105 8.00 6.97 -10.39
N THR A 106 8.54 7.77 -9.48
CA THR A 106 9.93 7.70 -9.06
C THR A 106 10.18 6.59 -8.04
N GLU A 107 11.38 6.01 -8.05
CA GLU A 107 11.90 5.18 -6.95
C GLU A 107 12.84 6.00 -6.05
N ASN A 108 13.17 7.24 -6.42
CA ASN A 108 13.92 8.21 -5.64
C ASN A 108 12.97 9.21 -4.96
N ILE A 109 12.81 9.08 -3.65
CA ILE A 109 11.86 9.89 -2.89
C ILE A 109 12.29 11.34 -2.68
N ALA A 110 13.60 11.63 -2.82
CA ALA A 110 14.20 12.88 -2.34
C ALA A 110 13.61 14.12 -3.01
N HIS A 111 13.43 14.10 -4.33
CA HIS A 111 12.84 15.22 -5.06
C HIS A 111 11.39 15.48 -4.67
N GLY A 112 10.60 14.43 -4.49
CA GLY A 112 9.21 14.58 -4.10
C GLY A 112 9.09 15.16 -2.69
N THR A 113 9.84 14.64 -1.72
CA THR A 113 9.79 15.16 -0.35
C THR A 113 10.38 16.56 -0.23
N ALA A 114 11.41 16.89 -1.01
CA ALA A 114 11.92 18.26 -1.11
C ALA A 114 10.84 19.22 -1.65
N GLN A 115 10.10 18.81 -2.69
CA GLN A 115 8.99 19.60 -3.23
C GLN A 115 7.84 19.78 -2.23
N MET A 116 7.53 18.74 -1.42
CA MET A 116 6.54 18.83 -0.35
C MET A 116 6.91 19.90 0.68
N ILE A 117 8.17 19.92 1.12
CA ILE A 117 8.70 20.89 2.10
C ILE A 117 8.69 22.30 1.49
N ALA A 118 9.14 22.46 0.24
CA ALA A 118 9.15 23.74 -0.45
C ALA A 118 7.73 24.34 -0.64
N PHE A 119 6.71 23.51 -0.85
CA PHE A 119 5.33 24.00 -0.89
C PHE A 119 4.85 24.53 0.47
N VAL A 120 5.28 23.92 1.58
CA VAL A 120 4.96 24.43 2.92
C VAL A 120 5.63 25.78 3.16
N GLU A 121 6.91 25.90 2.82
CA GLU A 121 7.65 27.16 2.91
C GLU A 121 6.97 28.31 2.15
N GLN A 122 6.51 28.03 0.92
CA GLN A 122 5.81 29.04 0.11
C GLN A 122 4.40 29.35 0.60
N ALA A 123 3.66 28.35 1.06
CA ALA A 123 2.26 28.52 1.47
C ALA A 123 2.12 29.14 2.87
N PHE A 124 3.01 28.77 3.78
CA PHE A 124 2.94 29.11 5.20
C PHE A 124 4.32 29.56 5.72
N PRO A 125 4.88 30.67 5.21
CA PRO A 125 6.22 31.13 5.57
C PRO A 125 6.40 31.39 7.07
N LYS A 126 5.37 31.85 7.80
CA LYS A 126 5.48 32.07 9.25
C LYS A 126 5.55 30.76 10.02
N ILE A 127 4.71 29.78 9.67
CA ILE A 127 4.83 28.44 10.24
C ILE A 127 6.22 27.89 9.95
N PHE A 128 6.65 27.91 8.69
CA PHE A 128 7.90 27.31 8.25
C PHE A 128 9.11 27.87 8.99
N ALA A 129 9.14 29.19 9.22
CA ALA A 129 10.22 29.85 9.96
C ALA A 129 10.38 29.36 11.41
N HIS A 130 9.33 28.79 12.02
CA HIS A 130 9.34 28.31 13.40
C HIS A 130 9.42 26.76 13.50
N LEU A 131 9.53 26.06 12.38
CA LEU A 131 9.67 24.61 12.35
C LEU A 131 11.13 24.16 12.57
N ASP A 132 11.30 23.07 13.29
CA ASP A 132 12.57 22.35 13.40
C ASP A 132 12.64 21.29 12.29
N ILE A 133 13.19 21.69 11.14
CA ILE A 133 13.37 20.83 9.97
C ILE A 133 14.36 19.70 10.24
N ASP A 134 15.32 19.90 11.15
CA ASP A 134 16.32 18.90 11.51
C ASP A 134 15.69 17.72 12.25
N ARG A 135 14.60 17.97 12.99
CA ARG A 135 13.80 16.95 13.69
C ARG A 135 12.58 16.47 12.90
N ALA A 136 12.49 16.77 11.60
CA ALA A 136 11.44 16.20 10.76
C ALA A 136 11.52 14.66 10.69
N GLU A 137 10.38 13.99 10.58
CA GLU A 137 10.25 12.53 10.64
C GLU A 137 9.32 11.97 9.56
N ILE A 138 9.74 10.89 8.91
CA ILE A 138 8.92 10.04 8.06
C ILE A 138 7.99 9.18 8.93
N ARG A 139 6.69 9.35 8.72
CA ARG A 139 5.66 8.59 9.45
C ARG A 139 5.12 7.40 8.66
N TYR A 140 4.76 7.63 7.41
CA TYR A 140 4.19 6.59 6.55
C TYR A 140 4.70 6.78 5.12
N LEU A 141 4.99 5.67 4.47
CA LEU A 141 5.39 5.61 3.08
C LEU A 141 4.51 4.62 2.34
N ASP A 142 3.97 5.01 1.20
CA ASP A 142 3.31 4.06 0.30
C ASP A 142 4.25 3.76 -0.87
N SER A 143 4.50 2.47 -1.08
CA SER A 143 5.27 1.94 -2.19
C SER A 143 4.36 1.17 -3.14
N THR A 144 4.53 1.35 -4.44
CA THR A 144 3.66 0.74 -5.46
C THR A 144 4.43 0.04 -6.57
N TYR A 145 3.89 -1.10 -6.98
CA TYR A 145 4.21 -1.83 -8.22
C TYR A 145 2.94 -2.45 -8.79
N SER A 146 2.96 -2.88 -10.05
CA SER A 146 1.79 -3.46 -10.71
C SER A 146 2.09 -4.80 -11.40
N ALA A 147 1.12 -5.69 -11.39
CA ALA A 147 1.04 -6.81 -12.32
C ALA A 147 0.32 -6.36 -13.60
N PHE A 148 0.73 -6.89 -14.76
CA PHE A 148 0.02 -6.69 -16.02
C PHE A 148 -0.87 -7.89 -16.33
N ILE A 149 -2.18 -7.68 -16.28
CA ILE A 149 -3.22 -8.68 -16.46
C ILE A 149 -4.31 -8.05 -17.34
N PRO A 150 -4.24 -8.17 -18.67
CA PRO A 150 -5.16 -7.49 -19.60
C PRO A 150 -6.62 -7.91 -19.47
N SER A 151 -6.86 -9.17 -19.13
CA SER A 151 -8.21 -9.72 -18.98
C SER A 151 -8.84 -9.22 -17.67
N GLU A 152 -9.97 -8.53 -17.79
CA GLU A 152 -10.77 -8.07 -16.64
C GLU A 152 -11.26 -9.23 -15.78
N TYR A 153 -11.76 -10.28 -16.42
CA TYR A 153 -12.16 -11.52 -15.74
C TYR A 153 -11.02 -12.10 -14.90
N GLN A 154 -9.80 -12.16 -15.44
CA GLN A 154 -8.64 -12.66 -14.70
C GLN A 154 -8.25 -11.75 -13.54
N ARG A 155 -8.33 -10.42 -13.72
CA ARG A 155 -8.10 -9.46 -12.63
C ARG A 155 -9.11 -9.65 -11.50
N ASP A 156 -10.38 -9.85 -11.82
CA ASP A 156 -11.44 -10.09 -10.84
C ASP A 156 -11.18 -11.36 -10.04
N GLN A 157 -10.74 -12.43 -10.71
CA GLN A 157 -10.35 -13.67 -10.06
C GLN A 157 -9.17 -13.46 -9.12
N VAL A 158 -8.16 -12.69 -9.52
CA VAL A 158 -7.02 -12.33 -8.67
C VAL A 158 -7.47 -11.54 -7.44
N ILE A 159 -8.37 -10.56 -7.58
CA ILE A 159 -8.90 -9.81 -6.44
C ILE A 159 -9.64 -10.72 -5.47
N ARG A 160 -10.51 -11.63 -5.96
CA ARG A 160 -11.22 -12.61 -5.12
C ARG A 160 -10.26 -13.51 -4.36
N LEU A 161 -9.18 -13.93 -5.02
CA LEU A 161 -8.16 -14.74 -4.40
C LEU A 161 -7.41 -13.97 -3.30
N LEU A 162 -6.98 -12.74 -3.57
CA LEU A 162 -6.34 -11.87 -2.58
C LEU A 162 -7.28 -11.53 -1.41
N GLU A 163 -8.58 -11.37 -1.68
CA GLU A 163 -9.63 -11.18 -0.67
C GLU A 163 -9.64 -12.35 0.31
N SER A 164 -9.37 -13.59 -0.11
CA SER A 164 -9.31 -14.73 0.80
C SER A 164 -8.07 -14.72 1.71
N LEU A 165 -6.99 -14.02 1.31
CA LEU A 165 -5.69 -14.06 1.99
C LEU A 165 -5.42 -12.85 2.89
N PHE A 166 -5.93 -11.67 2.53
CA PHE A 166 -5.64 -10.46 3.28
C PHE A 166 -6.33 -10.49 4.66
N PRO A 167 -5.59 -10.23 5.75
CA PRO A 167 -6.16 -10.16 7.09
C PRO A 167 -6.83 -8.81 7.31
N ASN A 168 -7.78 -8.75 8.25
CA ASN A 168 -8.44 -7.51 8.69
C ASN A 168 -8.91 -6.63 7.52
N LYS A 169 -9.67 -7.22 6.61
CA LYS A 169 -10.23 -6.53 5.43
C LYS A 169 -11.13 -5.40 5.88
N SER A 170 -10.87 -4.20 5.37
CA SER A 170 -11.57 -2.99 5.81
C SER A 170 -12.47 -2.39 4.74
N ASP A 171 -12.07 -2.47 3.47
CA ASP A 171 -12.79 -1.91 2.34
C ASP A 171 -12.64 -2.84 1.13
N ILE A 172 -13.77 -3.25 0.54
CA ILE A 172 -13.82 -4.14 -0.62
C ILE A 172 -14.86 -3.57 -1.58
N SER A 173 -14.44 -3.20 -2.79
CA SER A 173 -15.35 -2.83 -3.86
C SER A 173 -15.04 -3.66 -5.08
N ARG A 174 -15.85 -4.70 -5.31
CA ARG A 174 -15.66 -5.58 -6.47
C ARG A 174 -16.01 -4.90 -7.80
N HIS A 175 -16.94 -3.94 -7.77
CA HIS A 175 -17.34 -3.19 -8.97
C HIS A 175 -16.21 -2.28 -9.48
N VAL A 176 -15.41 -1.72 -8.56
CA VAL A 176 -14.29 -0.81 -8.87
C VAL A 176 -12.94 -1.54 -8.73
N GLY A 177 -12.97 -2.87 -8.62
CA GLY A 177 -11.78 -3.71 -8.45
C GLY A 177 -10.84 -3.21 -7.36
N TYR A 178 -11.32 -2.95 -6.14
CA TYR A 178 -10.56 -2.43 -5.01
C TYR A 178 -10.60 -3.37 -3.80
N LEU A 179 -9.45 -3.60 -3.19
CA LEU A 179 -9.29 -4.37 -1.96
C LEU A 179 -8.30 -3.67 -1.02
N GLN A 180 -8.66 -3.55 0.27
CA GLN A 180 -7.77 -3.05 1.31
C GLN A 180 -7.74 -3.95 2.54
N GLY A 181 -6.52 -4.27 3.00
CA GLY A 181 -6.24 -4.98 4.24
C GLY A 181 -5.50 -4.11 5.25
N ASN A 182 -5.72 -4.39 6.55
CA ASN A 182 -5.00 -3.78 7.67
C ASN A 182 -5.04 -2.23 7.71
N LYS A 183 -6.15 -1.59 7.31
CA LYS A 183 -6.26 -0.12 7.20
C LYS A 183 -5.80 0.68 8.42
N SER A 184 -5.99 0.16 9.63
CA SER A 184 -5.60 0.83 10.89
C SER A 184 -4.23 0.42 11.43
N SER A 185 -3.50 -0.47 10.75
CA SER A 185 -2.19 -0.96 11.19
C SER A 185 -1.14 0.15 11.17
N GLU A 186 -0.30 0.21 12.20
CA GLU A 186 0.87 1.10 12.25
C GLU A 186 2.14 0.45 11.66
N TYR A 187 2.07 -0.83 11.29
CA TYR A 187 3.17 -1.57 10.69
C TYR A 187 3.04 -1.59 9.16
N HIS A 188 2.16 -2.46 8.64
CA HIS A 188 1.95 -2.64 7.21
C HIS A 188 0.48 -2.58 6.83
N ARG A 189 0.18 -1.99 5.67
CA ARG A 189 -1.16 -1.96 5.05
C ARG A 189 -1.05 -2.35 3.58
N GLN A 190 -2.08 -2.97 3.05
CA GLN A 190 -2.10 -3.43 1.66
C GLN A 190 -3.33 -2.86 0.96
N LYS A 191 -3.15 -2.30 -0.23
CA LYS A 191 -4.22 -1.98 -1.17
C LYS A 191 -3.93 -2.61 -2.52
N VAL A 192 -4.98 -3.09 -3.17
CA VAL A 192 -4.91 -3.64 -4.52
C VAL A 192 -6.05 -3.06 -5.34
N TYR A 193 -5.75 -2.46 -6.49
CA TYR A 193 -6.76 -1.79 -7.32
C TYR A 193 -6.46 -1.73 -8.82
N TYR A 194 -7.50 -1.52 -9.63
CA TYR A 194 -7.37 -1.32 -11.09
C TYR A 194 -6.87 0.08 -11.40
N LYS A 195 -5.67 0.18 -12.02
CA LYS A 195 -5.08 1.50 -12.23
C LYS A 195 -5.82 2.34 -13.27
N ALA A 196 -6.31 1.71 -14.34
CA ALA A 196 -7.05 2.42 -15.39
C ALA A 196 -8.30 3.12 -14.81
N GLN A 197 -9.06 2.43 -13.95
CA GLN A 197 -10.24 3.00 -13.30
C GLN A 197 -9.91 4.13 -12.33
N GLU A 198 -8.80 4.02 -11.58
CA GLU A 198 -8.34 5.13 -10.71
C GLU A 198 -7.92 6.36 -11.52
N LEU A 199 -7.25 6.16 -12.67
CA LEU A 199 -6.88 7.25 -13.57
C LEU A 199 -8.13 7.95 -14.15
N GLU A 200 -9.12 7.18 -14.61
CA GLU A 200 -10.39 7.71 -15.12
C GLU A 200 -11.15 8.49 -14.05
N HIS A 201 -11.21 7.96 -12.83
CA HIS A 201 -11.84 8.65 -11.70
C HIS A 201 -11.13 9.97 -11.36
N ASP A 202 -9.79 9.97 -11.36
CA ASP A 202 -8.99 11.17 -11.13
C ASP A 202 -9.22 12.22 -12.23
N LEU A 203 -9.31 11.80 -13.50
CA LEU A 203 -9.60 12.66 -14.64
C LEU A 203 -10.98 13.29 -14.54
N ASP A 204 -11.99 12.49 -14.23
CA ASP A 204 -13.37 12.97 -14.04
C ASP A 204 -13.46 13.95 -12.88
N THR A 205 -12.75 13.68 -11.79
CA THR A 205 -12.67 14.59 -10.64
C THR A 205 -12.03 15.91 -11.04
N ALA A 206 -10.91 15.88 -11.78
CA ALA A 206 -10.24 17.09 -12.26
C ALA A 206 -11.15 17.91 -13.19
N LYS A 207 -11.89 17.27 -14.10
CA LYS A 207 -12.87 17.93 -14.98
C LYS A 207 -13.99 18.59 -14.19
N ARG A 208 -14.59 17.88 -13.21
CA ARG A 208 -15.67 18.42 -12.35
C ARG A 208 -15.21 19.61 -11.52
N LYS A 209 -13.97 19.60 -11.03
CA LYS A 209 -13.34 20.70 -10.29
C LYS A 209 -12.78 21.81 -11.18
N ASN A 210 -12.92 21.70 -12.50
CA ASN A 210 -12.36 22.65 -13.48
C ASN A 210 -10.83 22.83 -13.35
N GLU A 211 -10.11 21.76 -12.97
CA GLU A 211 -8.66 21.70 -12.85
C GLU A 211 -8.03 21.47 -14.24
N LYS A 212 -8.10 22.49 -15.12
CA LYS A 212 -7.74 22.37 -16.55
C LYS A 212 -6.36 21.75 -16.82
N GLU A 213 -5.32 22.17 -16.10
CA GLU A 213 -3.96 21.67 -16.28
C GLU A 213 -3.82 20.19 -15.89
N ARG A 214 -4.32 19.83 -14.70
CA ARG A 214 -4.36 18.44 -14.26
C ARG A 214 -5.19 17.56 -15.19
N ALA A 215 -6.36 18.04 -15.64
CA ALA A 215 -7.20 17.30 -16.58
C ALA A 215 -6.49 17.08 -17.94
N ALA A 216 -5.73 18.06 -18.42
CA ALA A 216 -4.93 17.93 -19.64
C ALA A 216 -3.85 16.86 -19.50
N ILE A 217 -3.15 16.81 -18.36
CA ILE A 217 -2.16 15.76 -18.05
C ILE A 217 -2.82 14.39 -18.02
N LEU A 218 -3.90 14.25 -17.24
CA LEU A 218 -4.57 12.97 -17.02
C LEU A 218 -5.27 12.44 -18.28
N SER A 219 -5.54 13.29 -19.27
CA SER A 219 -6.13 12.90 -20.57
C SER A 219 -5.12 12.35 -21.57
N ASP A 220 -3.82 12.33 -21.26
CA ASP A 220 -2.79 11.79 -22.16
C ASP A 220 -3.06 10.29 -22.42
N ARG A 221 -3.34 9.96 -23.70
CA ARG A 221 -3.60 8.59 -24.13
C ARG A 221 -2.48 7.61 -23.74
N ARG A 222 -1.22 8.05 -23.73
CA ARG A 222 -0.08 7.21 -23.33
C ARG A 222 -0.18 6.77 -21.87
N LEU A 223 -0.79 7.59 -20.99
CA LEU A 223 -1.06 7.22 -19.60
C LEU A 223 -2.15 6.16 -19.50
N HIS A 224 -3.23 6.32 -20.26
CA HIS A 224 -4.32 5.33 -20.32
C HIS A 224 -3.83 3.99 -20.87
N ASP A 225 -3.07 4.01 -21.98
CA ASP A 225 -2.49 2.82 -22.59
C ASP A 225 -1.55 2.10 -21.61
N PHE A 226 -0.76 2.84 -20.82
CA PHE A 226 0.12 2.23 -19.81
C PHE A 226 -0.64 1.71 -18.58
N ALA A 227 -1.70 2.40 -18.16
CA ALA A 227 -2.53 2.00 -17.02
C ALA A 227 -3.42 0.78 -17.34
N PHE A 228 -3.75 0.58 -18.61
CA PHE A 228 -4.55 -0.53 -19.08
C PHE A 228 -3.99 -1.88 -18.63
N GLY A 229 -4.88 -2.75 -18.17
CA GLY A 229 -4.49 -4.08 -17.71
C GLY A 229 -3.67 -4.12 -16.42
N ARG A 230 -3.30 -2.99 -15.81
CA ARG A 230 -2.46 -2.99 -14.61
C ARG A 230 -3.28 -3.11 -13.33
N LEU A 231 -3.00 -4.17 -12.58
CA LEU A 231 -3.43 -4.35 -11.21
C LEU A 231 -2.35 -3.79 -10.28
N ARG A 232 -2.67 -2.68 -9.59
CA ARG A 232 -1.77 -1.98 -8.68
C ARG A 232 -1.73 -2.67 -7.33
N PHE A 233 -0.53 -2.85 -6.79
CA PHE A 233 -0.27 -3.32 -5.44
C PHE A 233 0.43 -2.20 -4.68
N GLU A 234 -0.23 -1.63 -3.69
CA GLU A 234 0.24 -0.51 -2.89
C GLU A 234 0.43 -0.94 -1.43
N GLY A 235 1.67 -0.87 -0.96
CA GLY A 235 2.08 -1.27 0.37
C GLY A 235 2.45 -0.06 1.21
N THR A 236 1.72 0.16 2.30
CA THR A 236 2.07 1.18 3.29
C THR A 236 3.03 0.59 4.32
N THR A 237 4.17 1.25 4.54
CA THR A 237 5.06 1.01 5.67
C THR A 237 4.93 2.18 6.65
N GLY A 238 4.50 1.89 7.88
CA GLY A 238 4.39 2.89 8.94
C GLY A 238 5.60 2.95 9.87
N THR A 239 5.62 3.96 10.74
CA THR A 239 6.73 4.25 11.68
C THR A 239 7.20 3.02 12.44
N ARG A 240 6.29 2.24 13.03
CA ARG A 240 6.65 1.05 13.82
C ARG A 240 7.28 -0.06 12.96
N ALA A 241 6.92 -0.16 11.68
CA ALA A 241 7.59 -1.08 10.78
C ALA A 241 8.99 -0.60 10.40
N LEU A 242 9.17 0.71 10.15
CA LEU A 242 10.50 1.29 9.88
C LEU A 242 11.44 1.06 11.07
N GLU A 243 11.00 1.38 12.29
CA GLU A 243 11.74 1.15 13.53
C GLU A 243 12.14 -0.33 13.70
N ARG A 244 11.20 -1.25 13.47
CA ARG A 244 11.47 -2.69 13.56
C ARG A 244 12.47 -3.18 12.52
N LEU A 245 12.52 -2.55 11.35
CA LEU A 245 13.49 -2.84 10.29
C LEU A 245 14.83 -2.13 10.51
N GLY A 246 14.98 -1.31 11.57
CA GLY A 246 16.17 -0.50 11.81
C GLY A 246 16.34 0.65 10.82
N ILE A 247 15.27 1.07 10.15
CA ILE A 247 15.28 2.16 9.18
C ILE A 247 15.04 3.49 9.93
N PRO A 248 15.93 4.49 9.81
CA PRO A 248 15.76 5.77 10.49
C PRO A 248 14.47 6.47 10.06
N THR A 249 13.73 7.01 11.04
CA THR A 249 12.52 7.80 10.78
C THR A 249 12.83 9.28 10.63
N ASN A 250 13.91 9.79 11.22
CA ASN A 250 14.36 11.16 10.99
C ASN A 250 14.58 11.41 9.49
N TYR A 251 13.98 12.46 8.94
CA TYR A 251 13.92 12.72 7.50
C TYR A 251 15.30 12.75 6.83
N LYS A 252 16.25 13.52 7.40
CA LYS A 252 17.60 13.63 6.83
C LYS A 252 18.36 12.30 6.90
N GLN A 253 18.23 11.57 8.01
CA GLN A 253 18.84 10.25 8.16
C GLN A 253 18.20 9.21 7.24
N PHE A 254 16.87 9.27 7.07
CA PHE A 254 16.13 8.43 6.15
C PHE A 254 16.60 8.60 4.71
N LEU A 255 16.80 9.84 4.24
CA LEU A 255 17.34 10.09 2.90
C LEU A 255 18.77 9.56 2.73
N LYS A 256 19.62 9.68 3.76
CA LYS A 256 20.96 9.07 3.75
C LYS A 256 20.87 7.54 3.66
N PHE A 257 19.98 6.93 4.46
CA PHE A 257 19.74 5.49 4.45
C PHE A 257 19.19 5.02 3.10
N HIS A 258 18.25 5.76 2.51
CA HIS A 258 17.69 5.49 1.18
C HIS A 258 18.80 5.35 0.13
N ASN A 259 19.70 6.33 0.06
CA ASN A 259 20.79 6.33 -0.91
C ASN A 259 21.81 5.22 -0.62
N TRP A 260 22.18 5.03 0.65
CA TRP A 260 23.08 3.96 1.06
C TRP A 260 22.52 2.57 0.71
N TYR A 261 21.22 2.35 0.95
CA TYR A 261 20.56 1.08 0.69
C TYR A 261 20.63 0.71 -0.79
N GLU A 262 20.25 1.65 -1.66
CA GLU A 262 20.26 1.43 -3.10
C GLU A 262 21.68 1.18 -3.64
N GLN A 263 22.67 1.94 -3.16
CA GLN A 263 24.08 1.74 -3.53
C GLN A 263 24.63 0.39 -3.05
N THR A 264 24.24 -0.05 -1.86
CA THR A 264 24.78 -1.27 -1.24
C THR A 264 24.12 -2.53 -1.78
N HIS A 265 22.80 -2.49 -2.04
CA HIS A 265 22.01 -3.66 -2.40
C HIS A 265 21.67 -3.74 -3.90
N GLY A 266 21.89 -2.67 -4.68
CA GLY A 266 21.52 -2.62 -6.09
C GLY A 266 20.00 -2.72 -6.32
N GLU A 267 19.20 -2.42 -5.29
CA GLU A 267 17.74 -2.46 -5.32
C GLU A 267 17.18 -1.20 -4.64
N PRO A 268 16.17 -0.54 -5.21
CA PRO A 268 15.56 0.64 -4.58
C PRO A 268 14.85 0.28 -3.27
N LEU A 269 14.99 1.15 -2.25
CA LEU A 269 14.41 0.94 -0.92
C LEU A 269 12.89 0.71 -0.95
N CYS A 270 12.15 1.41 -1.82
CA CYS A 270 10.70 1.19 -1.93
C CYS A 270 10.35 -0.22 -2.40
N ARG A 271 11.22 -0.89 -3.16
CA ARG A 271 11.01 -2.29 -3.56
C ARG A 271 11.12 -3.23 -2.36
N TYR A 272 12.14 -3.02 -1.53
CA TYR A 272 12.29 -3.76 -0.28
C TYR A 272 11.09 -3.56 0.66
N LEU A 273 10.66 -2.32 0.86
CA LEU A 273 9.48 -2.02 1.69
C LEU A 273 8.19 -2.63 1.12
N TRP A 274 8.03 -2.59 -0.20
CA TRP A 274 6.89 -3.22 -0.87
C TRP A 274 6.87 -4.73 -0.65
N ARG A 275 8.02 -5.41 -0.76
CA ARG A 275 8.15 -6.86 -0.51
C ARG A 275 7.75 -7.23 0.91
N ASN A 276 8.14 -6.43 1.90
CA ASN A 276 7.70 -6.61 3.29
C ASN A 276 6.17 -6.53 3.46
N CYS A 277 5.47 -5.80 2.59
CA CYS A 277 4.02 -5.72 2.57
C CYS A 277 3.34 -6.91 1.87
N PHE A 278 3.94 -7.49 0.83
CA PHE A 278 3.24 -8.41 -0.09
C PHE A 278 3.81 -9.83 -0.18
N ASP A 279 5.11 -10.05 -0.01
CA ASP A 279 5.76 -11.34 -0.28
C ASP A 279 5.13 -12.49 0.52
N LYS A 280 4.75 -12.22 1.79
CA LYS A 280 4.04 -13.20 2.62
C LYS A 280 2.74 -13.69 1.97
N TYR A 281 1.99 -12.81 1.30
CA TYR A 281 0.73 -13.15 0.66
C TYR A 281 0.96 -13.80 -0.70
N LEU A 282 1.93 -13.29 -1.46
CA LEU A 282 2.29 -13.85 -2.76
C LEU A 282 2.92 -15.26 -2.65
N ALA A 283 3.73 -15.52 -1.63
CA ALA A 283 4.25 -16.87 -1.36
C ALA A 283 3.13 -17.86 -0.99
N GLN A 284 2.10 -17.41 -0.26
CA GLN A 284 0.93 -18.24 0.02
C GLN A 284 0.18 -18.62 -1.25
N LEU A 285 0.09 -17.68 -2.20
CA LEU A 285 -0.49 -17.91 -3.52
C LEU A 285 0.31 -18.97 -4.30
N GLU A 286 1.64 -18.85 -4.37
CA GLU A 286 2.51 -19.80 -5.09
C GLU A 286 2.39 -21.22 -4.52
N GLY A 287 2.34 -21.34 -3.18
CA GLY A 287 2.05 -22.62 -2.52
C GLY A 287 0.66 -23.19 -2.84
N HIS A 288 -0.31 -22.33 -3.19
CA HIS A 288 -1.64 -22.75 -3.64
C HIS A 288 -1.68 -23.13 -5.13
N THR A 289 -0.80 -22.57 -5.98
CA THR A 289 -0.77 -22.80 -7.45
C THR A 289 0.17 -23.89 -7.92
N MET A 290 1.13 -24.30 -7.08
CA MET A 290 1.80 -25.62 -7.19
C MET A 290 0.83 -26.80 -7.13
N LYS A 291 -0.47 -26.52 -7.17
CA LYS A 291 -1.58 -27.44 -7.24
C LYS A 291 -2.35 -27.41 -8.56
N ASN A 292 -2.04 -26.51 -9.50
CA ASN A 292 -2.39 -26.73 -10.91
C ASN A 292 -1.41 -27.73 -11.52
N VAL A 293 -1.38 -28.91 -10.92
CA VAL A 293 -0.35 -29.91 -11.14
C VAL A 293 -0.83 -30.85 -12.22
N ASP A 294 0.09 -31.15 -13.12
CA ASP A 294 0.14 -32.44 -13.79
C ASP A 294 -0.09 -33.58 -12.78
N ASP A 295 -1.16 -34.35 -12.99
CA ASP A 295 -1.53 -35.52 -12.18
C ASP A 295 -0.33 -36.46 -11.96
N ASN A 296 0.58 -36.56 -12.94
CA ASN A 296 1.78 -37.38 -12.85
C ASN A 296 2.73 -36.84 -11.77
N GLN A 297 2.90 -35.53 -11.64
CA GLN A 297 3.75 -34.96 -10.60
C GLN A 297 3.13 -35.12 -9.21
N ILE A 298 1.80 -35.07 -9.06
CA ILE A 298 1.15 -35.38 -7.78
C ILE A 298 1.40 -36.83 -7.41
N LYS A 299 1.26 -37.75 -8.36
CA LYS A 299 1.54 -39.16 -8.15
C LYS A 299 3.00 -39.38 -7.72
N LEU A 300 3.96 -38.74 -8.40
CA LEU A 300 5.38 -38.81 -8.04
C LEU A 300 5.65 -38.28 -6.61
N LYS A 301 5.02 -37.16 -6.20
CA LYS A 301 5.17 -36.61 -4.83
C LYS A 301 4.62 -37.56 -3.76
N ILE A 302 3.44 -38.16 -4.02
CA ILE A 302 2.85 -39.15 -3.11
C ILE A 302 3.74 -40.38 -3.00
N ASP A 303 4.24 -40.86 -4.14
CA ASP A 303 5.10 -42.04 -4.19
C ASP A 303 6.43 -41.80 -3.48
N ALA A 304 7.08 -40.66 -3.73
CA ALA A 304 8.32 -40.28 -3.06
C ALA A 304 8.18 -40.23 -1.54
N LYS A 305 7.02 -39.83 -1.02
CA LYS A 305 6.80 -39.67 0.43
C LYS A 305 6.28 -40.92 1.13
N PHE A 306 5.52 -41.77 0.43
CA PHE A 306 4.73 -42.83 1.06
C PHE A 306 4.99 -44.24 0.53
N ILE A 307 5.85 -44.41 -0.48
CA ILE A 307 6.45 -45.71 -0.78
C ILE A 307 7.52 -45.99 0.27
N SER A 308 7.49 -47.18 0.87
CA SER A 308 8.51 -47.63 1.80
C SER A 308 9.11 -48.96 1.38
N VAL A 309 10.37 -49.20 1.73
CA VAL A 309 11.04 -50.50 1.53
C VAL A 309 11.02 -51.24 2.87
N LYS A 310 10.51 -52.48 2.87
CA LYS A 310 10.49 -53.32 4.06
C LYS A 310 11.89 -53.88 4.33
N ALA A 311 12.15 -54.36 5.56
CA ALA A 311 13.41 -54.99 5.94
C ALA A 311 13.83 -56.18 5.06
N ASN A 312 12.86 -56.81 4.36
CA ASN A 312 13.10 -57.88 3.40
C ASN A 312 13.32 -57.40 1.95
N GLY A 313 13.63 -56.12 1.75
CA GLY A 313 13.88 -55.51 0.44
C GLY A 313 12.63 -55.30 -0.44
N ARG A 314 11.43 -55.73 -0.01
CA ARG A 314 10.21 -55.57 -0.80
C ARG A 314 9.65 -54.15 -0.69
N VAL A 315 9.37 -53.55 -1.85
CA VAL A 315 8.74 -52.23 -1.96
C VAL A 315 7.25 -52.32 -1.60
N CYS A 316 6.82 -51.50 -0.64
CA CYS A 316 5.43 -51.37 -0.21
C CYS A 316 4.81 -50.09 -0.78
N LYS A 317 3.92 -50.24 -1.77
CA LYS A 317 3.19 -49.11 -2.39
C LYS A 317 1.76 -48.93 -1.85
N ARG A 318 1.31 -49.79 -0.92
CA ARG A 318 -0.10 -49.85 -0.48
C ARG A 318 -0.61 -48.51 0.06
N LYS A 319 0.17 -47.85 0.91
CA LYS A 319 -0.19 -46.54 1.50
C LYS A 319 -0.24 -45.44 0.43
N ALA A 320 0.80 -45.33 -0.40
CA ALA A 320 0.86 -44.39 -1.51
C ALA A 320 -0.33 -44.57 -2.48
N ASN A 321 -0.67 -45.82 -2.82
CA ASN A 321 -1.80 -46.12 -3.70
C ASN A 321 -3.15 -45.75 -3.08
N ALA A 322 -3.34 -45.96 -1.78
CA ALA A 322 -4.58 -45.56 -1.10
C ALA A 322 -4.76 -44.03 -1.10
N ILE A 323 -3.69 -43.28 -0.86
CA ILE A 323 -3.68 -41.80 -0.87
C ILE A 323 -3.96 -41.29 -2.29
N TRP A 324 -3.30 -41.87 -3.30
CA TRP A 324 -3.52 -41.54 -4.71
C TRP A 324 -4.95 -41.83 -5.16
N ARG A 325 -5.54 -42.94 -4.69
CA ARG A 325 -6.93 -43.28 -4.98
C ARG A 325 -7.87 -42.20 -4.45
N THR A 326 -7.72 -41.80 -3.18
CA THR A 326 -8.51 -40.70 -2.60
C THR A 326 -8.39 -39.39 -3.40
N TYR A 327 -7.21 -39.06 -3.94
CA TYR A 327 -7.05 -37.90 -4.81
C TYR A 327 -7.87 -38.01 -6.11
N ARG A 328 -7.84 -39.18 -6.77
CA ARG A 328 -8.63 -39.42 -7.99
C ARG A 328 -10.13 -39.42 -7.72
N ASP A 329 -10.55 -40.03 -6.60
CA ASP A 329 -11.95 -40.08 -6.19
C ASP A 329 -12.49 -38.66 -5.97
N ILE A 330 -11.69 -37.76 -5.37
CA ILE A 330 -12.04 -36.33 -5.23
C ILE A 330 -12.24 -35.65 -6.60
N LYS A 331 -11.40 -35.96 -7.60
CA LYS A 331 -11.56 -35.41 -8.96
C LYS A 331 -12.79 -35.94 -9.69
N SER A 332 -13.19 -37.19 -9.44
CA SER A 332 -14.33 -37.81 -10.12
C SER A 332 -15.67 -37.51 -9.44
N GLU A 333 -15.70 -37.48 -8.11
CA GLU A 333 -16.94 -37.45 -7.32
C GLU A 333 -17.16 -36.14 -6.57
N GLY A 334 -16.10 -35.36 -6.37
CA GLY A 334 -16.12 -34.10 -5.62
C GLY A 334 -15.82 -34.27 -4.13
N TYR A 335 -15.11 -33.30 -3.55
CA TYR A 335 -14.67 -33.36 -2.15
C TYR A 335 -15.83 -33.39 -1.16
N ASP A 336 -16.82 -32.49 -1.33
CA ASP A 336 -17.90 -32.34 -0.36
C ASP A 336 -18.83 -33.58 -0.37
N GLN A 337 -18.97 -34.23 -1.53
CA GLN A 337 -19.68 -35.51 -1.66
C GLN A 337 -19.00 -36.59 -0.79
N LEU A 338 -17.71 -36.84 -1.00
CA LEU A 338 -16.95 -37.87 -0.26
C LEU A 338 -16.83 -37.55 1.23
N ALA A 339 -16.78 -36.26 1.59
CA ALA A 339 -16.76 -35.85 2.99
C ALA A 339 -18.10 -36.13 3.70
N SER A 340 -19.23 -36.05 2.97
CA SER A 340 -20.56 -36.25 3.54
C SER A 340 -20.81 -37.69 4.01
N GLU A 341 -20.08 -38.66 3.45
CA GLU A 341 -20.09 -40.07 3.87
C GLU A 341 -19.40 -40.31 5.23
N ASN A 342 -18.78 -39.28 5.80
CA ASN A 342 -18.14 -39.29 7.13
C ASN A 342 -17.09 -40.41 7.34
N SER A 343 -16.36 -40.77 6.27
CA SER A 343 -15.35 -41.82 6.31
C SER A 343 -14.06 -41.36 7.02
N SER A 344 -13.72 -42.01 8.13
CA SER A 344 -12.46 -41.76 8.86
C SER A 344 -11.21 -42.00 7.99
N THR A 345 -11.30 -42.93 7.04
CA THR A 345 -10.21 -43.23 6.09
C THR A 345 -10.02 -42.10 5.07
N PHE A 346 -11.11 -41.51 4.58
CA PHE A 346 -11.07 -40.35 3.70
C PHE A 346 -10.36 -39.17 4.37
N PHE A 347 -10.79 -38.76 5.57
CA PHE A 347 -10.19 -37.64 6.27
C PHE A 347 -8.71 -37.87 6.63
N ARG A 348 -8.35 -39.11 6.97
CA ARG A 348 -6.94 -39.49 7.19
C ARG A 348 -6.12 -39.31 5.91
N ASN A 349 -6.62 -39.78 4.76
CA ASN A 349 -5.92 -39.65 3.49
C ASN A 349 -5.85 -38.19 3.00
N VAL A 350 -6.88 -37.37 3.26
CA VAL A 350 -6.85 -35.92 3.01
C VAL A 350 -5.73 -35.24 3.79
N LYS A 351 -5.55 -35.55 5.09
CA LYS A 351 -4.42 -35.02 5.87
C LYS A 351 -3.06 -35.44 5.29
N LEU A 352 -2.97 -36.65 4.74
CA LEU A 352 -1.74 -37.13 4.10
C LEU A 352 -1.47 -36.43 2.75
N LEU A 353 -2.52 -36.12 1.97
CA LEU A 353 -2.44 -35.26 0.78
C LEU A 353 -1.99 -33.84 1.12
N GLU A 354 -2.52 -33.25 2.20
CA GLU A 354 -2.08 -31.95 2.72
C GLU A 354 -0.58 -31.95 3.04
N SER A 355 -0.08 -33.02 3.66
CA SER A 355 1.34 -33.16 3.94
C SER A 355 2.22 -33.25 2.67
N CYS A 356 1.66 -33.58 1.51
CA CYS A 356 2.35 -33.57 0.21
C CYS A 356 2.35 -32.20 -0.48
N GLY A 357 1.86 -31.15 0.21
CA GLY A 357 1.75 -29.79 -0.33
C GLY A 357 0.39 -29.46 -0.95
N LEU A 358 -0.60 -30.37 -0.88
CA LEU A 358 -1.94 -30.15 -1.42
C LEU A 358 -2.88 -29.56 -0.33
N SER A 359 -2.90 -28.24 -0.13
CA SER A 359 -3.87 -27.61 0.80
C SER A 359 -5.33 -27.94 0.48
N ARG A 360 -6.14 -28.01 1.53
CA ARG A 360 -7.58 -28.34 1.50
C ARG A 360 -8.40 -27.57 0.49
N ALA A 361 -8.13 -26.27 0.33
CA ALA A 361 -8.86 -25.41 -0.59
C ALA A 361 -8.77 -25.90 -2.04
N PHE A 362 -7.64 -26.48 -2.42
CA PHE A 362 -7.46 -27.07 -3.75
C PHE A 362 -8.15 -28.41 -3.92
N LEU A 363 -8.08 -29.28 -2.90
CA LEU A 363 -8.81 -30.54 -2.97
C LEU A 363 -10.32 -30.29 -3.12
N LYS A 364 -10.83 -29.21 -2.53
CA LYS A 364 -12.21 -28.74 -2.75
C LYS A 364 -12.46 -28.13 -4.13
N SER A 365 -11.46 -27.49 -4.74
CA SER A 365 -11.60 -26.88 -6.08
C SER A 365 -11.51 -27.89 -7.22
N LEU A 366 -11.13 -29.14 -6.96
CA LEU A 366 -11.11 -30.23 -7.95
C LEU A 366 -12.52 -30.79 -8.25
N ASP A 367 -13.58 -30.19 -7.70
CA ASP A 367 -14.95 -30.67 -7.83
C ASP A 367 -15.50 -30.50 -9.27
N PRO A 368 -15.80 -31.59 -9.98
CA PRO A 368 -16.28 -31.53 -11.36
C PRO A 368 -17.68 -30.90 -11.49
N ARG A 369 -18.43 -30.76 -10.38
CA ARG A 369 -19.74 -30.09 -10.36
C ARG A 369 -19.63 -28.56 -10.35
N LYS A 370 -18.42 -28.00 -10.19
CA LYS A 370 -18.14 -26.55 -10.20
C LYS A 370 -17.02 -26.16 -11.18
N PRO A 371 -17.17 -26.42 -12.50
CA PRO A 371 -16.11 -26.22 -13.48
C PRO A 371 -15.70 -24.75 -13.71
N ALA A 372 -16.53 -23.77 -13.33
CA ALA A 372 -16.19 -22.35 -13.37
C ALA A 372 -15.18 -21.91 -12.30
N ASP A 373 -14.94 -22.76 -11.29
CA ASP A 373 -13.90 -22.58 -10.27
C ASP A 373 -12.55 -23.21 -10.67
N ASN A 374 -12.44 -23.74 -11.91
CA ASN A 374 -11.24 -24.39 -12.44
C ASN A 374 -10.11 -23.37 -12.70
N VAL A 375 -9.23 -23.31 -11.70
CA VAL A 375 -8.07 -22.46 -11.50
C VAL A 375 -7.16 -22.45 -12.75
N VAL A 376 -7.08 -21.35 -13.50
CA VAL A 376 -5.80 -20.92 -14.13
C VAL A 376 -4.82 -20.68 -12.99
N PRO A 377 -3.50 -20.90 -13.11
CA PRO A 377 -2.61 -20.54 -12.01
C PRO A 377 -2.61 -19.01 -11.87
N LEU A 378 -3.60 -18.45 -11.16
CA LEU A 378 -3.86 -17.01 -11.01
C LEU A 378 -2.63 -16.26 -10.46
N VAL A 379 -1.70 -17.02 -9.91
CA VAL A 379 -0.44 -16.58 -9.33
C VAL A 379 0.62 -16.29 -10.37
N GLN A 380 0.65 -17.02 -11.48
CA GLN A 380 1.49 -16.65 -12.63
C GLN A 380 1.04 -15.29 -13.20
N LEU A 381 -0.24 -14.93 -13.05
CA LEU A 381 -0.77 -13.63 -13.46
C LEU A 381 -0.35 -12.49 -12.50
N ILE A 382 -0.02 -12.80 -11.24
CA ILE A 382 0.43 -11.81 -10.24
C ILE A 382 1.95 -11.61 -10.30
N LYS A 383 2.63 -12.10 -11.34
CA LYS A 383 4.07 -11.89 -11.50
C LYS A 383 4.35 -10.39 -11.67
N ILE A 384 4.99 -9.78 -10.66
CA ILE A 384 5.42 -8.38 -10.71
C ILE A 384 6.74 -8.31 -11.47
N ASP A 385 6.68 -7.83 -12.70
CA ASP A 385 7.88 -7.49 -13.46
C ASP A 385 8.39 -6.11 -13.03
N PHE A 386 9.32 -6.08 -12.07
CA PHE A 386 9.92 -4.84 -11.57
C PHE A 386 10.67 -4.04 -12.63
N SER A 387 11.10 -4.66 -13.74
CA SER A 387 11.79 -3.97 -14.84
C SER A 387 10.82 -3.20 -15.74
N ASN A 388 9.55 -3.60 -15.79
CA ASN A 388 8.52 -3.01 -16.65
C ASN A 388 7.46 -2.23 -15.85
N GLN A 389 7.93 -1.35 -14.96
CA GLN A 389 7.11 -0.52 -14.07
C GLN A 389 6.98 0.92 -14.54
N ARG A 390 7.71 1.28 -15.61
CA ARG A 390 7.70 2.60 -16.24
C ARG A 390 7.70 2.44 -17.76
N PRO A 391 7.07 3.36 -18.51
CA PRO A 391 7.18 3.36 -19.96
C PRO A 391 8.60 3.72 -20.42
N ASN A 392 8.93 3.39 -21.67
CA ASN A 392 10.21 3.76 -22.30
C ASN A 392 10.44 5.27 -22.41
N TRP A 393 9.38 6.06 -22.45
CA TRP A 393 9.42 7.53 -22.47
C TRP A 393 9.42 8.16 -21.08
N TYR A 394 9.57 7.36 -20.01
CA TYR A 394 9.67 7.91 -18.66
C TYR A 394 10.95 8.71 -18.48
N GLU A 395 10.79 9.93 -17.99
CA GLU A 395 11.88 10.80 -17.54
C GLU A 395 11.76 10.99 -16.03
N GLU A 396 12.89 10.86 -15.33
CA GLU A 396 12.94 11.00 -13.88
C GLU A 396 12.59 12.44 -13.48
N PRO A 397 11.52 12.68 -12.70
CA PRO A 397 11.09 14.03 -12.41
C PRO A 397 11.95 14.65 -11.31
N VAL A 398 12.43 15.87 -11.56
CA VAL A 398 13.20 16.66 -10.59
C VAL A 398 12.30 17.63 -9.83
N SER A 399 12.66 17.94 -8.59
CA SER A 399 12.04 18.98 -7.77
C SER A 399 12.36 20.37 -8.31
N GLY A 400 11.46 21.33 -8.09
CA GLY A 400 11.67 22.74 -8.45
C GLY A 400 10.43 23.39 -9.06
N PHE A 401 10.55 24.70 -9.27
CA PHE A 401 9.47 25.59 -9.73
C PHE A 401 9.69 26.14 -11.15
N GLU A 402 10.62 25.56 -11.92
CA GLU A 402 10.77 25.92 -13.34
C GLU A 402 9.48 25.60 -14.13
N ASP A 403 8.82 24.50 -13.77
CA ASP A 403 7.49 24.17 -14.25
C ASP A 403 6.43 25.00 -13.52
N ARG A 404 5.83 25.96 -14.24
CA ARG A 404 4.76 26.83 -13.73
C ARG A 404 3.55 26.08 -13.20
N ARG A 405 3.30 24.86 -13.69
CA ARG A 405 2.15 24.06 -13.25
C ARG A 405 2.30 23.58 -11.80
N ARG A 406 3.53 23.60 -11.26
CA ARG A 406 3.82 23.30 -9.84
C ARG A 406 3.68 24.52 -8.94
N HIS A 407 3.49 25.72 -9.48
CA HIS A 407 3.31 26.91 -8.65
C HIS A 407 2.03 26.80 -7.83
N LEU A 408 2.07 27.35 -6.61
CA LEU A 408 0.91 27.37 -5.73
C LEU A 408 -0.23 28.13 -6.38
N ARG A 409 -1.44 27.59 -6.23
CA ARG A 409 -2.68 28.25 -6.62
C ARG A 409 -3.40 28.73 -5.37
N ALA A 410 -4.02 29.91 -5.47
CA ALA A 410 -4.96 30.36 -4.46
C ALA A 410 -6.08 29.31 -4.33
N VAL A 411 -6.24 28.78 -3.12
CA VAL A 411 -7.35 27.87 -2.81
C VAL A 411 -8.54 28.75 -2.47
N SER A 412 -9.45 28.90 -3.43
CA SER A 412 -10.73 29.63 -3.26
C SER A 412 -11.64 28.95 -2.25
#